data_AF-A0A2N7RYM5-F1
#
_entry.id   AF-A0A2N7RYM5-F1
#
_cell.length_a   1.000
_cell.length_b   1.000
_cell.length_c   1.000
_cell.angle_alpha   90.00
_cell.angle_beta   90.00
_cell.angle_gamma   90.00
#
_symmetry.space_group_name_H-M   'P 1'
#
loop_
_entity.id
_entity.type
_entity.pdbx_description
1 polymer ?
#
loop_
_entity_poly.entity_id
_entity_poly.type
_entity_poly.pdbx_seq_one_letter_code
_entity_poly.pdbx_strand_id
1 'polypeptide(L)'
;MKPGDHLVFTFRPSCGLCRYCADGKAHLCTEIEQIKTGDTDPRFSQDGIALNAQSLVGTFAEHAIVKATSCVVIDKDISMDVAALLGCAIPTGYGAAVHAGKVQPGDHVIVVGMGGVGTNAVQGAKVAGASTVVAVDLSPQ
;
A
#
# COMPACT_ATOMS: atom_id res chain seq x y z
N MET A 1 -3.52 -18.58 -3.46
CA MET A 1 -4.26 -18.34 -2.21
C MET A 1 -5.06 -19.58 -1.87
N LYS A 2 -5.11 -19.94 -0.60
CA LYS A 2 -5.91 -21.03 -0.03
C LYS A 2 -6.32 -20.68 1.41
N PRO A 3 -7.32 -21.37 1.99
CA PRO A 3 -7.68 -21.17 3.38
C PRO A 3 -6.46 -21.30 4.32
N GLY A 4 -6.32 -20.34 5.25
CA GLY A 4 -5.21 -20.28 6.21
C GLY A 4 -3.93 -19.60 5.72
N ASP A 5 -3.93 -18.99 4.53
CA ASP A 5 -2.86 -18.07 4.11
C ASP A 5 -2.97 -16.74 4.87
N HIS A 6 -1.83 -16.15 5.25
CA HIS A 6 -1.78 -14.76 5.73
C HIS A 6 -1.70 -13.82 4.53
N LEU A 7 -2.48 -12.74 4.56
CA LEU A 7 -2.63 -11.83 3.42
C LEU A 7 -2.45 -10.38 3.87
N VAL A 8 -1.89 -9.56 2.97
CA VAL A 8 -2.00 -8.10 3.01
C VAL A 8 -2.90 -7.65 1.87
N PHE A 9 -3.80 -6.72 2.17
CA PHE A 9 -4.62 -6.09 1.14
C PHE A 9 -3.94 -4.83 0.60
N THR A 10 -4.05 -4.64 -0.71
CA THR A 10 -3.63 -3.42 -1.39
C THR A 10 -4.79 -2.82 -2.17
N PHE A 11 -5.00 -1.52 -2.00
CA PHE A 11 -5.94 -0.77 -2.82
C PHE A 11 -5.44 -0.61 -4.27
N ARG A 12 -4.16 -0.92 -4.55
CA ARG A 12 -3.60 -0.95 -5.90
C ARG A 12 -3.63 -2.39 -6.42
N PRO A 13 -4.64 -2.78 -7.23
CA PRO A 13 -4.73 -4.13 -7.75
C PRO A 13 -3.58 -4.44 -8.70
N SER A 14 -3.28 -5.73 -8.87
CA SER A 14 -2.29 -6.26 -9.80
C SER A 14 -2.93 -7.38 -10.62
N CYS A 15 -3.67 -7.01 -11.67
CA CYS A 15 -4.50 -7.97 -12.41
C CYS A 15 -3.72 -8.98 -13.26
N GLY A 16 -2.45 -8.72 -13.58
CA GLY A 16 -1.63 -9.59 -14.42
C GLY A 16 -2.00 -9.59 -15.92
N LEU A 17 -3.10 -8.93 -16.31
CA LEU A 17 -3.66 -9.00 -17.67
C LEU A 17 -3.59 -7.68 -18.46
N CYS A 18 -3.65 -6.52 -17.80
CA CYS A 18 -3.57 -5.24 -18.49
C CYS A 18 -2.14 -4.95 -18.96
N ARG A 19 -1.99 -4.06 -19.94
CA ARG A 19 -0.68 -3.66 -20.51
C ARG A 19 0.34 -3.32 -19.44
N TYR A 20 -0.03 -2.52 -18.43
CA TYR A 20 0.89 -2.13 -17.36
C TYR A 20 1.34 -3.33 -16.51
N CYS A 21 0.43 -4.25 -16.19
CA CYS A 21 0.81 -5.46 -15.46
C CYS A 21 1.73 -6.35 -16.30
N ALA A 22 1.44 -6.51 -17.60
CA ALA A 22 2.28 -7.27 -18.53
C ALA A 22 3.69 -6.65 -18.70
N ASP A 23 3.79 -5.32 -18.64
CA ASP A 23 5.06 -4.57 -18.72
C ASP A 23 5.82 -4.54 -17.36
N GLY A 24 5.38 -5.29 -16.34
CA GLY A 24 6.00 -5.29 -15.01
C GLY A 24 5.71 -4.04 -14.18
N LYS A 25 4.76 -3.19 -14.61
CA LYS A 25 4.34 -1.94 -13.96
C LYS A 25 2.99 -2.11 -13.28
N ALA A 26 2.83 -3.16 -12.48
CA ALA A 26 1.56 -3.45 -11.81
C ALA A 26 1.06 -2.30 -10.91
N HIS A 27 1.95 -1.45 -10.42
CA HIS A 27 1.60 -0.19 -9.74
C HIS A 27 0.77 0.77 -10.60
N LEU A 28 0.64 0.58 -11.92
CA LEU A 28 -0.21 1.34 -12.85
C LEU A 28 -1.40 0.50 -13.38
N CYS A 29 -1.78 -0.58 -12.69
CA CYS A 29 -2.89 -1.43 -13.12
C CYS A 29 -4.17 -0.62 -13.38
N THR A 30 -4.82 -0.89 -14.52
CA THR A 30 -6.04 -0.18 -14.93
C THR A 30 -7.30 -0.59 -14.15
N GLU A 31 -7.26 -1.72 -13.42
CA GLU A 31 -8.38 -2.10 -12.55
C GLU A 31 -8.63 -1.08 -11.42
N ILE A 32 -7.66 -0.22 -11.11
CA ILE A 32 -7.80 0.85 -10.13
C ILE A 32 -8.97 1.79 -10.42
N GLU A 33 -9.38 1.91 -11.70
CA GLU A 33 -10.51 2.74 -12.11
C GLU A 33 -11.83 2.32 -11.45
N GLN A 34 -11.96 1.05 -11.05
CA GLN A 34 -13.14 0.54 -10.34
C GLN A 34 -13.33 1.21 -8.98
N ILE A 35 -12.27 1.72 -8.35
CA ILE A 35 -12.39 2.46 -7.08
C ILE A 35 -13.24 3.73 -7.27
N LYS A 36 -13.19 4.37 -8.45
CA LYS A 36 -13.93 5.61 -8.72
C LYS A 36 -15.44 5.38 -8.81
N THR A 37 -15.85 4.22 -9.32
CA THR A 37 -17.25 3.84 -9.47
C THR A 37 -17.81 3.17 -8.22
N GLY A 38 -16.94 2.78 -7.28
CA GLY A 38 -17.29 1.93 -6.16
C GLY A 38 -17.58 0.49 -6.58
N ASP A 39 -17.78 -0.37 -5.57
CA ASP A 39 -18.26 -1.74 -5.78
C ASP A 39 -19.65 -1.72 -6.45
N THR A 40 -19.74 -2.36 -7.62
CA THR A 40 -20.99 -2.47 -8.41
C THR A 40 -21.90 -3.57 -7.90
N ASP A 41 -21.39 -4.45 -7.04
CA ASP A 41 -22.12 -5.52 -6.40
C ASP A 41 -21.68 -5.64 -4.93
N PRO A 42 -22.13 -4.70 -4.07
CA PRO A 42 -21.58 -4.50 -2.74
C PRO A 42 -21.67 -5.75 -1.87
N ARG A 43 -20.57 -6.09 -1.21
CA ARG A 43 -20.46 -7.26 -0.32
C ARG A 43 -20.72 -6.95 1.15
N PHE A 44 -20.73 -5.68 1.51
CA PHE A 44 -21.06 -5.22 2.85
C PHE A 44 -22.52 -4.78 2.89
N SER A 45 -23.18 -5.07 4.01
CA SER A 45 -24.53 -4.58 4.28
C SER A 45 -24.72 -4.36 5.76
N GLN A 46 -25.52 -3.35 6.12
CA GLN A 46 -25.97 -3.12 7.48
C GLN A 46 -27.48 -2.87 7.45
N ASP A 47 -28.23 -3.62 8.24
CA ASP A 47 -29.69 -3.50 8.33
C ASP A 47 -30.42 -3.58 6.97
N GLY A 48 -29.91 -4.44 6.07
CA GLY A 48 -30.44 -4.61 4.72
C GLY A 48 -30.03 -3.52 3.72
N ILE A 49 -29.25 -2.53 4.15
CA ILE A 49 -28.73 -1.46 3.31
C ILE A 49 -27.33 -1.87 2.82
N ALA A 50 -27.14 -1.88 1.50
CA ALA A 50 -25.85 -2.16 0.89
C ALA A 50 -24.84 -1.03 1.19
N LEU A 51 -23.62 -1.41 1.56
CA LEU A 51 -22.51 -0.50 1.86
C LEU A 51 -21.34 -0.76 0.92
N ASN A 52 -20.72 0.30 0.41
CA ASN A 52 -19.54 0.15 -0.43
C ASN A 52 -18.28 -0.10 0.43
N ALA A 53 -17.38 -0.93 -0.07
CA ALA A 53 -16.10 -1.17 0.57
C ALA A 53 -15.16 0.02 0.34
N GLN A 54 -14.65 0.63 1.41
CA GLN A 54 -13.61 1.66 1.30
C GLN A 54 -12.42 1.10 0.51
N SER A 55 -12.00 1.81 -0.54
CA SER A 55 -10.93 1.39 -1.46
C SER A 55 -11.11 -0.01 -2.07
N LEU A 56 -12.35 -0.53 -2.12
CA LEU A 56 -12.68 -1.90 -2.54
C LEU A 56 -12.07 -3.02 -1.67
N VAL A 57 -11.58 -2.68 -0.47
CA VAL A 57 -10.97 -3.62 0.49
C VAL A 57 -11.72 -3.66 1.82
N GLY A 58 -12.28 -2.54 2.29
CA GLY A 58 -13.20 -2.51 3.44
C GLY A 58 -12.60 -3.01 4.75
N THR A 59 -11.37 -2.61 5.09
CA THR A 59 -10.56 -3.19 6.17
C THR A 59 -10.98 -2.81 7.60
N PHE A 60 -12.09 -2.08 7.78
CA PHE A 60 -12.65 -1.74 9.10
C PHE A 60 -13.76 -2.71 9.54
N ALA A 61 -13.92 -3.83 8.85
CA ALA A 61 -14.77 -4.94 9.23
C ALA A 61 -13.93 -6.15 9.66
N GLU A 62 -14.47 -6.99 10.54
CA GLU A 62 -13.80 -8.24 10.97
C GLU A 62 -13.61 -9.24 9.81
N HIS A 63 -14.49 -9.17 8.80
CA HIS A 63 -14.44 -10.01 7.61
C HIS A 63 -14.69 -9.15 6.36
N ALA A 64 -14.01 -9.47 5.26
CA ALA A 64 -14.16 -8.77 3.99
C ALA A 64 -14.10 -9.76 2.81
N ILE A 65 -14.85 -9.47 1.76
CA ILE A 65 -14.73 -10.15 0.46
C ILE A 65 -13.93 -9.22 -0.46
N VAL A 66 -12.70 -9.61 -0.77
CA VAL A 66 -11.76 -8.80 -1.54
C VAL A 66 -11.38 -9.54 -2.82
N LYS A 67 -11.23 -8.80 -3.92
CA LYS A 67 -10.75 -9.37 -5.18
C LYS A 67 -9.33 -9.92 -5.00
N ALA A 68 -9.08 -11.10 -5.57
CA ALA A 68 -7.78 -11.74 -5.55
C ALA A 68 -6.64 -10.85 -6.07
N THR A 69 -6.94 -9.95 -7.03
CA THR A 69 -5.98 -8.99 -7.60
C THR A 69 -5.50 -7.93 -6.60
N SER A 70 -6.19 -7.77 -5.46
CA SER A 70 -5.84 -6.89 -4.35
C SER A 70 -5.30 -7.61 -3.11
N CYS A 71 -5.07 -8.92 -3.20
CA CYS A 71 -4.55 -9.73 -2.10
C CYS A 71 -3.11 -10.18 -2.38
N VAL A 72 -2.21 -9.93 -1.43
CA VAL A 72 -0.81 -10.39 -1.49
C VAL A 72 -0.61 -11.42 -0.38
N VAL A 73 -0.21 -12.64 -0.75
CA VAL A 73 0.16 -13.67 0.22
C VAL A 73 1.50 -13.29 0.85
N ILE A 74 1.55 -13.36 2.18
CA ILE A 74 2.76 -13.07 2.96
C ILE A 74 3.14 -14.27 3.82
N ASP A 75 4.39 -14.29 4.26
CA ASP A 75 4.90 -15.32 5.15
C ASP A 75 4.19 -15.27 6.51
N LYS A 76 4.05 -16.46 7.12
CA LYS A 76 3.25 -16.63 8.36
C LYS A 76 3.95 -16.12 9.61
N ASP A 77 5.26 -15.92 9.55
CA ASP A 77 6.10 -15.42 10.63
C ASP A 77 6.06 -13.88 10.74
N ILE A 78 5.54 -13.18 9.72
CA ILE A 78 5.27 -11.75 9.78
C ILE A 78 4.06 -11.51 10.68
N SER A 79 4.22 -10.65 11.70
CA SER A 79 3.14 -10.29 12.61
C SER A 79 2.08 -9.44 11.91
N MET A 80 0.79 -9.65 12.24
CA MET A 80 -0.32 -9.02 11.53
C MET A 80 -0.42 -7.50 11.74
N ASP A 81 0.06 -6.99 12.87
CA ASP A 81 0.17 -5.56 13.16
C ASP A 81 1.15 -4.86 12.21
N VAL A 82 2.29 -5.49 11.91
CA VAL A 82 3.25 -5.01 10.91
C VAL A 82 2.69 -5.19 9.50
N ALA A 83 2.09 -6.35 9.22
CA ALA A 83 1.51 -6.66 7.92
C ALA A 83 0.42 -5.64 7.52
N ALA A 84 -0.40 -5.18 8.46
CA ALA A 84 -1.43 -4.17 8.22
C ALA A 84 -0.88 -2.85 7.63
N LEU A 85 0.38 -2.50 7.95
CA LEU A 85 1.03 -1.29 7.45
C LEU A 85 1.62 -1.45 6.04
N LEU A 86 1.85 -2.69 5.60
CA LEU A 86 2.42 -3.02 4.27
C LEU A 86 1.45 -2.75 3.12
N GLY A 87 0.15 -2.59 3.39
CA GLY A 87 -0.86 -2.32 2.35
C GLY A 87 -0.86 -0.88 1.83
N CYS A 88 -0.19 0.06 2.50
CA CYS A 88 -0.26 1.48 2.17
C CYS A 88 1.02 2.26 2.51
N ALA A 89 1.18 2.72 3.75
CA ALA A 89 2.13 3.76 4.09
C ALA A 89 3.60 3.34 3.92
N ILE A 90 3.93 2.09 4.30
CA ILE A 90 5.30 1.56 4.20
C ILE A 90 5.79 1.55 2.75
N PRO A 91 5.15 0.83 1.81
CA PRO A 91 5.63 0.78 0.44
C PRO A 91 5.56 2.15 -0.25
N THR A 92 4.61 3.01 0.13
CA THR A 92 4.53 4.38 -0.42
C THR A 92 5.75 5.20 -0.03
N GLY A 93 6.10 5.24 1.26
CA GLY A 93 7.26 6.01 1.74
C GLY A 93 8.57 5.44 1.22
N TYR A 94 8.76 4.13 1.38
CA TYR A 94 9.95 3.45 0.89
C TYR A 94 10.13 3.63 -0.63
N GLY A 95 9.08 3.37 -1.40
CA GLY A 95 9.10 3.52 -2.85
C GLY A 95 9.30 4.96 -3.32
N ALA A 96 8.80 5.95 -2.57
CA ALA A 96 9.06 7.36 -2.86
C ALA A 96 10.56 7.69 -2.80
N ALA A 97 11.28 7.19 -1.79
CA ALA A 97 12.72 7.41 -1.69
C ALA A 97 13.50 6.55 -2.71
N VAL A 98 13.24 5.24 -2.75
CA VAL A 98 14.08 4.27 -3.47
C VAL A 98 13.76 4.22 -4.96
N HIS A 99 12.48 4.25 -5.34
CA HIS A 99 12.08 4.06 -6.74
C HIS A 99 11.83 5.37 -7.48
N ALA A 100 11.11 6.30 -6.85
CA ALA A 100 10.79 7.59 -7.48
C ALA A 100 11.94 8.59 -7.33
N GLY A 101 12.42 8.78 -6.10
CA GLY A 101 13.54 9.65 -5.77
C GLY A 101 14.90 9.10 -6.19
N LYS A 102 15.02 7.78 -6.38
CA LYS A 102 16.23 7.08 -6.80
C LYS A 102 17.47 7.47 -5.99
N VAL A 103 17.28 7.62 -4.69
CA VAL A 103 18.37 7.96 -3.75
C VAL A 103 19.57 7.04 -3.97
N GLN A 104 20.76 7.64 -4.02
CA GLN A 104 22.03 6.97 -4.17
C GLN A 104 22.89 7.08 -2.90
N PRO A 105 23.86 6.17 -2.71
CA PRO A 105 24.83 6.29 -1.64
C PRO A 105 25.53 7.65 -1.65
N GLY A 106 25.52 8.35 -0.53
CA GLY A 106 26.12 9.68 -0.40
C GLY A 106 25.13 10.84 -0.52
N ASP A 107 23.93 10.63 -1.08
CA ASP A 107 22.94 11.69 -1.25
C ASP A 107 22.50 12.33 0.07
N HIS A 108 22.13 13.61 0.01
CA HIS A 108 21.46 14.31 1.09
C HIS A 108 19.97 14.43 0.75
N VAL A 109 19.11 13.89 1.62
CA VAL A 109 17.66 13.80 1.38
C VAL A 109 16.92 14.68 2.38
N ILE A 110 15.92 15.44 1.90
CA ILE A 110 14.96 16.16 2.74
C ILE A 110 13.62 15.45 2.66
N VAL A 111 13.06 15.08 3.81
CA VAL A 111 11.71 14.50 3.92
C VAL A 111 10.82 15.53 4.60
N VAL A 112 9.80 16.00 3.87
CA VAL A 112 8.82 16.98 4.35
C VAL A 112 7.55 16.25 4.77
N GLY A 113 7.19 16.35 6.05
CA GLY A 113 6.12 15.62 6.71
C GLY A 113 6.60 14.29 7.30
N MET A 114 6.30 14.04 8.57
CA MET A 114 6.79 12.92 9.39
C MET A 114 5.66 12.03 9.92
N GLY A 115 4.54 11.98 9.19
CA GLY A 115 3.52 10.95 9.36
C GLY A 115 3.95 9.58 8.81
N GLY A 116 3.05 8.60 8.78
CA GLY A 116 3.38 7.21 8.42
C GLY A 116 4.09 7.02 7.08
N VAL A 117 3.81 7.83 6.05
CA VAL A 117 4.53 7.78 4.76
C VAL A 117 5.92 8.39 4.90
N GLY A 118 6.04 9.55 5.54
CA GLY A 118 7.29 10.28 5.72
C GLY A 118 8.32 9.50 6.52
N THR A 119 7.91 8.90 7.64
CA THR A 119 8.78 8.04 8.45
C THR A 119 9.34 6.88 7.63
N ASN A 120 8.53 6.26 6.75
CA ASN A 120 8.98 5.18 5.88
C ASN A 120 9.83 5.68 4.69
N ALA A 121 9.67 6.93 4.26
CA ALA A 121 10.58 7.55 3.29
C ALA A 121 11.96 7.81 3.90
N VAL A 122 12.04 8.19 5.18
CA VAL A 122 13.32 8.25 5.92
C VAL A 122 14.01 6.89 5.93
N GLN A 123 13.27 5.82 6.23
CA GLN A 123 13.82 4.46 6.21
C GLN A 123 14.31 4.08 4.80
N GLY A 124 13.51 4.35 3.76
CA GLY A 124 13.90 4.09 2.37
C GLY A 124 15.16 4.85 1.96
N ALA A 125 15.26 6.13 2.30
CA ALA A 125 16.44 6.96 2.02
C ALA A 125 17.69 6.42 2.72
N LYS A 126 17.56 5.99 3.99
CA LYS A 126 18.67 5.38 4.72
C LYS A 126 19.13 4.06 4.12
N VAL A 127 18.18 3.18 3.78
CA VAL A 127 18.46 1.89 3.12
C VAL A 127 19.14 2.08 1.76
N ALA A 128 18.76 3.13 1.01
CA ALA A 128 19.39 3.48 -0.26
C ALA A 128 20.80 4.09 -0.13
N GLY A 129 21.26 4.39 1.10
CA GLY A 129 22.62 4.86 1.37
C GLY A 129 22.77 6.37 1.50
N ALA A 130 21.68 7.13 1.69
CA ALA A 130 21.78 8.56 1.96
C ALA A 130 22.77 8.85 3.10
N SER A 131 23.66 9.81 2.88
CA SER A 131 24.62 10.25 3.90
C SER A 131 23.94 11.09 4.98
N THR A 132 22.92 11.86 4.59
CA THR A 132 22.13 12.70 5.49
C THR A 132 20.66 12.61 5.11
N VAL A 133 19.79 12.49 6.11
CA VAL A 133 18.34 12.62 5.94
C VAL A 133 17.85 13.69 6.91
N VAL A 134 17.33 14.79 6.36
CA VAL A 134 16.76 15.90 7.13
C VAL A 134 15.24 15.76 7.15
N ALA A 135 14.71 15.58 8.34
CA ALA A 135 13.28 15.56 8.60
C ALA A 135 12.76 16.99 8.82
N VAL A 136 11.69 17.36 8.12
CA VAL A 136 11.02 18.66 8.29
C VAL A 136 9.55 18.41 8.57
N ASP A 137 9.08 18.78 9.76
CA ASP A 137 7.68 18.76 10.13
C ASP A 137 7.33 20.05 10.88
N LEU A 138 6.05 20.45 10.85
CA LEU A 138 5.54 21.55 11.65
C LEU A 138 5.34 21.12 13.11
N SER A 139 5.07 19.83 13.31
CA SER A 139 5.03 19.22 14.63
C SER A 139 6.44 19.07 15.18
N PRO A 140 6.70 19.48 16.42
CA PRO A 140 7.98 19.23 17.08
C PRO A 140 8.14 17.78 17.55
N GLN A 141 7.15 16.91 17.31
CA GLN A 141 7.10 15.51 17.77
C GLN A 141 7.59 14.54 16.71
#